data_AF-A0A0G0AAK4-F1
#
_entry.id   AF-A0A0G0AAK4-F1
#
_cell.length_a   1.000
_cell.length_b   1.000
_cell.length_c   1.000
_cell.angle_alpha   90.00
_cell.angle_beta   90.00
_cell.angle_gamma   90.00
#
_symmetry.space_group_name_H-M   'P 1'
#
loop_
_entity.id
_entity.type
_entity.pdbx_description
1 polymer ?
#
loop_
_entity_poly.entity_id
_entity_poly.type
_entity_poly.pdbx_seq_one_letter_code
_entity_poly.pdbx_strand_id
1 'polypeptide(L)'
;MGKVYIFVFGILILLGLADSVFLTWEHYTLTSIGCPISPWINCLAVTSSKYSEILGIPLSLLGSIYYIVLFFLLLKKETMFKHFFLLTSSFGVLFSFYLIYIQVFAIGLFCLYCLASALISFLIFGLTWIFFKKEWSTLVVDSLGYGYKFILKPMLFMVDAEVVHETMVKMGESLPKLILNLFKRIFVKKYKNLEQKILDIKFLSPIGLAAGFDYEARLTQTLPFIGFGFQTVGTITNMSYGGNPKPRLGRLPQSKSLLVNKGFKNLGIEQTLKKLSEKKLIYPVGISIGRTNSPKLDTIDKSITDILSAFKYAKNFNINNAYYELNISCPNIIHDAGINFYKYNNLEKLLLEMDKIKLTKPIFVKMPIDQTDGYTLKMLNVISRHNIKGVIFGNLQTNKKNKVLVSSEVNKFKMGKYSGKPTFEDSNRLIKLTYKNFKDRFIIIGCGGVFNADDAWVKFANGASLVQLITGMIFEGPQLTAQINRDLSERLQKEGYKNISQIVGSAI
;
A
#
# COMPACT_ATOMS: atom_id res chain seq x y z
N MET A 1 -6.08 21.64 21.38
CA MET A 1 -6.88 20.39 21.35
C MET A 1 -6.31 19.28 22.23
N GLY A 2 -4.99 19.01 22.20
CA GLY A 2 -4.37 17.92 22.98
C GLY A 2 -4.68 17.87 24.48
N LYS A 3 -4.60 19.02 25.17
CA LYS A 3 -4.82 19.09 26.62
C LYS A 3 -6.29 18.91 27.04
N VAL A 4 -7.24 19.25 26.17
CA VAL A 4 -8.67 19.25 26.49
C VAL A 4 -9.22 17.83 26.57
N TYR A 5 -8.93 16.97 25.58
CA TYR A 5 -9.44 15.60 25.62
C TYR A 5 -8.81 14.78 26.74
N ILE A 6 -7.52 14.98 27.05
CA ILE A 6 -6.84 14.29 28.16
C ILE A 6 -7.54 14.62 29.48
N PHE A 7 -7.89 15.88 29.68
CA PHE A 7 -8.63 16.31 30.88
C PHE A 7 -10.02 15.65 30.96
N VAL A 8 -10.79 15.68 29.86
CA VAL A 8 -12.14 15.09 29.81
C VAL A 8 -12.11 13.58 30.05
N PHE A 9 -11.24 12.84 29.34
CA PHE A 9 -11.08 11.40 29.57
C PHE A 9 -10.56 11.12 30.98
N GLY A 10 -9.64 11.92 31.49
CA GLY A 10 -9.10 11.79 32.84
C GLY A 10 -10.19 11.86 33.90
N ILE A 11 -11.11 12.83 33.80
CA ILE A 11 -12.25 12.92 34.72
C ILE A 11 -13.13 11.68 34.64
N LEU A 12 -13.54 11.27 33.44
CA LEU A 12 -14.42 10.11 33.26
C LEU A 12 -13.77 8.82 33.81
N ILE A 13 -12.48 8.62 33.54
CA ILE A 13 -11.72 7.47 34.02
C ILE A 13 -11.60 7.48 35.54
N LEU A 14 -11.32 8.64 36.15
CA LEU A 14 -11.24 8.76 37.62
C LEU A 14 -12.58 8.53 38.30
N LEU A 15 -13.68 9.01 37.72
CA LEU A 15 -15.03 8.74 38.22
C LEU A 15 -15.36 7.25 38.14
N GLY A 16 -15.08 6.61 37.00
CA GLY A 16 -15.31 5.17 36.84
C GLY A 16 -14.43 4.32 37.75
N LEU A 17 -13.19 4.76 37.97
CA LEU A 17 -12.27 4.12 38.91
C LEU A 17 -12.76 4.25 40.35
N ALA A 18 -13.20 5.44 40.77
CA ALA A 18 -13.74 5.67 42.11
C ALA A 18 -14.98 4.80 42.36
N ASP A 19 -15.90 4.73 41.39
CA ASP A 19 -17.07 3.86 41.41
C ASP A 19 -16.68 2.37 41.56
N SER A 20 -15.76 1.90 40.74
CA SER A 20 -15.33 0.50 40.74
C SER A 20 -14.58 0.12 42.01
N VAL A 21 -13.70 0.99 42.51
CA VAL A 21 -12.93 0.77 43.75
C VAL A 21 -13.86 0.77 44.95
N PHE A 22 -14.84 1.68 45.00
CA PHE A 22 -15.86 1.68 46.04
C PHE A 22 -16.62 0.36 46.09
N LEU A 23 -17.12 -0.13 44.94
CA LEU A 23 -17.79 -1.43 44.87
C LEU A 23 -16.87 -2.63 45.19
N THR A 24 -15.58 -2.53 44.89
CA THR A 24 -14.60 -3.56 45.28
C THR A 24 -14.39 -3.58 46.78
N TRP A 25 -14.24 -2.41 47.40
CA TRP A 25 -14.09 -2.28 48.85
C TRP A 25 -15.28 -2.89 49.57
N GLU A 26 -16.49 -2.49 49.20
CA GLU A 26 -17.76 -3.00 49.78
C GLU A 26 -17.90 -4.53 49.66
N HIS A 27 -17.51 -5.10 48.51
CA HIS A 27 -17.53 -6.54 48.29
C HIS A 27 -16.64 -7.30 49.30
N TYR A 28 -15.46 -6.77 49.63
CA TYR A 28 -14.53 -7.41 50.57
C TYR A 28 -14.77 -7.07 52.04
N THR A 29 -15.35 -5.90 52.34
CA THR A 29 -15.67 -5.48 53.71
C THR A 29 -17.04 -5.97 54.20
N LEU A 30 -17.83 -6.60 53.33
CA LEU A 30 -19.20 -7.07 53.63
C LEU A 30 -20.10 -5.98 54.19
N THR A 31 -19.82 -4.73 53.83
CA THR A 31 -20.64 -3.57 54.16
C THR A 31 -21.84 -3.54 53.21
N SER A 32 -23.02 -3.20 53.73
CA SER A 32 -24.24 -3.22 52.92
C SER A 32 -24.30 -1.99 52.02
N ILE A 33 -24.11 -2.18 50.72
CA ILE A 33 -24.41 -1.17 49.70
C ILE A 33 -25.91 -0.87 49.75
N GLY A 34 -26.30 0.20 50.45
CA GLY A 34 -27.58 0.94 50.40
C GLY A 34 -28.90 0.16 50.25
N CYS A 35 -29.89 0.50 51.07
CA CYS A 35 -31.26 -0.04 50.99
C CYS A 35 -31.88 0.05 49.57
N PRO A 36 -32.80 -0.86 49.20
CA PRO A 36 -33.53 -0.79 47.93
C PRO A 36 -34.17 0.58 47.75
N ILE A 37 -33.89 1.24 46.63
CA ILE A 37 -34.37 2.61 46.35
C ILE A 37 -35.76 2.56 45.71
N SER A 38 -36.06 1.47 44.99
CA SER A 38 -37.36 1.20 44.39
C SER A 38 -37.52 -0.31 44.17
N PRO A 39 -38.71 -0.81 43.77
CA PRO A 39 -38.93 -2.23 43.47
C PRO A 39 -37.99 -2.80 42.40
N TRP A 40 -37.40 -1.93 41.57
CA TRP A 40 -36.56 -2.30 40.43
C TRP A 40 -35.09 -1.93 40.64
N ILE A 41 -34.73 -1.20 41.70
CA ILE A 41 -33.37 -0.70 41.97
C ILE A 41 -32.87 -1.27 43.30
N ASN A 42 -31.95 -2.22 43.20
CA ASN A 42 -31.32 -2.88 44.35
C ASN A 42 -29.88 -3.26 43.99
N CYS A 43 -28.93 -2.41 44.37
CA CYS A 43 -27.52 -2.64 44.09
C CYS A 43 -26.97 -3.86 44.82
N LEU A 44 -27.33 -4.06 46.09
CA LEU A 44 -26.87 -5.20 46.88
C LEU A 44 -27.21 -6.53 46.19
N ALA A 45 -28.46 -6.69 45.75
CA ALA A 45 -28.92 -7.89 45.05
C ALA A 45 -28.16 -8.15 43.74
N VAL A 46 -27.79 -7.09 43.01
CA VAL A 46 -27.00 -7.21 41.77
C VAL A 46 -25.55 -7.57 42.09
N THR A 47 -24.92 -6.88 43.04
CA THR A 47 -23.49 -7.05 43.39
C THR A 47 -23.19 -8.28 44.23
N SER A 48 -24.21 -8.93 44.80
CA SER A 48 -24.09 -10.23 45.49
C SER A 48 -24.68 -11.39 44.67
N SER A 49 -25.08 -11.16 43.42
CA SER A 49 -25.65 -12.20 42.57
C SER A 49 -24.58 -13.20 42.14
N LYS A 50 -24.99 -14.39 41.68
CA LYS A 50 -24.05 -15.36 41.07
C LYS A 50 -23.27 -14.83 39.85
N TYR A 51 -23.67 -13.67 39.31
CA TYR A 51 -23.05 -13.02 38.16
C TYR A 51 -22.07 -11.91 38.57
N SER A 52 -21.91 -11.61 39.86
CA SER A 52 -21.02 -10.55 40.35
C SER A 52 -19.54 -10.92 40.30
N GLU A 53 -19.23 -12.17 39.98
CA GLU A 53 -17.87 -12.70 39.87
C GLU A 53 -17.67 -13.47 38.56
N ILE A 54 -16.46 -13.39 38.02
CA ILE A 54 -16.00 -14.23 36.91
C ILE A 54 -14.74 -14.94 37.38
N LEU A 55 -14.77 -16.28 37.40
CA LEU A 55 -13.66 -17.13 37.88
C LEU A 55 -13.21 -16.77 39.31
N GLY A 56 -14.15 -16.40 40.19
CA GLY A 56 -13.87 -15.99 41.57
C GLY A 56 -13.28 -14.58 41.70
N ILE A 57 -13.22 -13.81 40.61
CA ILE A 57 -12.76 -12.41 40.62
C ILE A 57 -14.00 -11.50 40.59
N PRO A 58 -14.15 -10.57 41.56
CA PRO A 58 -15.26 -9.62 41.55
C PRO A 58 -15.25 -8.74 40.30
N LEU A 59 -16.42 -8.55 39.69
CA LEU A 59 -16.58 -7.69 38.52
C LEU A 59 -16.14 -6.24 38.80
N SER A 60 -16.36 -5.74 40.02
CA SER A 60 -15.91 -4.40 40.43
C SER A 60 -14.38 -4.28 40.41
N LEU A 61 -13.65 -5.34 40.78
CA LEU A 61 -12.19 -5.36 40.71
C LEU A 61 -11.71 -5.35 39.24
N LEU A 62 -12.36 -6.13 38.37
CA LEU A 62 -12.10 -6.08 36.93
C LEU A 62 -12.38 -4.69 36.34
N GLY A 63 -13.44 -4.02 36.80
CA GLY A 63 -13.74 -2.63 36.46
C GLY A 63 -12.62 -1.66 36.88
N SER A 64 -12.11 -1.82 38.10
CA SER A 64 -10.98 -1.02 38.61
C SER A 64 -9.73 -1.20 37.73
N ILE A 65 -9.39 -2.45 37.40
CA ILE A 65 -8.28 -2.76 36.48
C ILE A 65 -8.50 -2.11 35.11
N TYR A 66 -9.72 -2.19 34.56
CA TYR A 66 -10.07 -1.58 33.28
C TYR A 66 -9.82 -0.06 33.25
N TYR A 67 -10.28 0.68 34.26
CA TYR A 67 -10.06 2.12 34.33
C TYR A 67 -8.59 2.49 34.57
N ILE A 68 -7.85 1.70 35.37
CA ILE A 68 -6.40 1.87 35.54
C ILE A 68 -5.67 1.70 34.20
N VAL A 69 -6.01 0.66 33.43
CA VAL A 69 -5.42 0.43 32.11
C VAL A 69 -5.71 1.61 31.18
N LEU A 70 -6.97 2.07 31.10
CA LEU A 70 -7.33 3.25 30.30
C LEU A 70 -6.54 4.50 30.72
N PHE A 71 -6.35 4.71 32.04
CA PHE A 71 -5.56 5.83 32.56
C PHE A 71 -4.12 5.77 32.04
N PHE A 72 -3.44 4.63 32.16
CA PHE A 72 -2.07 4.46 31.66
C PHE A 72 -1.97 4.65 30.14
N LEU A 73 -2.93 4.12 29.39
CA LEU A 73 -2.99 4.26 27.93
C LEU A 73 -3.19 5.73 27.52
N LEU A 74 -4.01 6.49 28.24
CA LEU A 74 -4.28 7.91 27.97
C LEU A 74 -3.02 8.79 28.08
N LEU A 75 -2.09 8.44 28.99
CA LEU A 75 -0.85 9.19 29.23
C LEU A 75 0.18 9.02 28.11
N LYS A 76 0.04 7.99 27.27
CA LYS A 76 1.01 7.66 26.23
C LYS A 76 0.68 8.40 24.93
N LYS A 77 1.70 9.07 24.36
CA LYS A 77 1.55 9.90 23.15
C LYS A 77 1.60 9.09 21.85
N GLU A 78 2.21 7.92 21.90
CA GLU A 78 2.47 7.06 20.74
C GLU A 78 1.17 6.49 20.16
N THR A 79 1.09 6.43 18.84
CA THR A 79 -0.12 5.97 18.11
C THR A 79 -0.56 4.57 18.52
N MET A 80 0.40 3.67 18.81
CA MET A 80 0.11 2.31 19.26
C MET A 80 -0.73 2.30 20.55
N PHE A 81 -0.39 3.13 21.53
CA PHE A 81 -1.13 3.21 22.79
C PHE A 81 -2.53 3.80 22.61
N LYS A 82 -2.70 4.72 21.66
CA LYS A 82 -4.03 5.20 21.28
C LYS A 82 -4.87 4.09 20.64
N HIS A 83 -4.28 3.23 19.81
CA HIS A 83 -4.97 2.05 19.28
C HIS A 83 -5.43 1.11 20.40
N PHE A 84 -4.57 0.84 21.39
CA PHE A 84 -4.96 0.08 22.56
C PHE A 84 -6.09 0.77 23.34
N PHE A 85 -6.02 2.09 23.54
CA PHE A 85 -7.09 2.85 24.19
C PHE A 85 -8.43 2.68 23.47
N LEU A 86 -8.43 2.74 22.13
CA LEU A 86 -9.62 2.50 21.32
C LEU A 86 -10.17 1.08 21.50
N LEU A 87 -9.30 0.07 21.42
CA LEU A 87 -9.70 -1.33 21.59
C LEU A 87 -10.25 -1.60 23.01
N THR A 88 -9.57 -1.10 24.04
CA THR A 88 -10.00 -1.21 25.43
C THR A 88 -11.34 -0.52 25.64
N SER A 89 -11.54 0.71 25.15
CA SER A 89 -12.83 1.40 25.25
C SER A 89 -13.97 0.68 24.52
N SER A 90 -13.68 0.05 23.38
CA SER A 90 -14.65 -0.76 22.64
C SER A 90 -15.05 -2.01 23.43
N PHE A 91 -14.07 -2.69 24.03
CA PHE A 91 -14.30 -3.82 24.92
C PHE A 91 -15.16 -3.41 26.13
N GLY A 92 -14.86 -2.28 26.77
CA GLY A 92 -15.64 -1.76 27.89
C GLY A 92 -17.11 -1.55 27.55
N VAL A 93 -17.42 -1.02 26.37
CA VAL A 93 -18.81 -0.87 25.89
C VAL A 93 -19.50 -2.21 25.65
N LEU A 94 -18.83 -3.15 24.97
CA LEU A 94 -19.40 -4.48 24.71
C LEU A 94 -19.67 -5.23 26.02
N PHE A 95 -18.74 -5.13 26.98
CA PHE A 95 -18.90 -5.74 28.30
C PHE A 95 -20.01 -5.05 29.10
N SER A 96 -20.12 -3.72 29.02
CA SER A 96 -21.21 -2.96 29.65
C SER A 96 -22.59 -3.38 29.11
N PHE A 97 -22.72 -3.59 27.80
CA PHE A 97 -23.96 -4.15 27.22
C PHE A 97 -24.29 -5.54 27.77
N TYR A 98 -23.28 -6.40 27.91
CA TYR A 98 -23.47 -7.73 28.51
C TYR A 98 -23.95 -7.65 29.97
N LEU A 99 -23.35 -6.79 30.79
CA LEU A 99 -23.76 -6.61 32.18
C LEU A 99 -25.17 -5.99 32.32
N ILE A 100 -25.52 -5.06 31.43
CA ILE A 100 -26.89 -4.52 31.35
C ILE A 100 -27.88 -5.63 30.96
N TYR A 101 -27.53 -6.46 29.98
CA TYR A 101 -28.36 -7.61 29.58
C TYR A 101 -28.61 -8.55 30.76
N ILE A 102 -27.60 -8.89 31.55
CA ILE A 102 -27.75 -9.72 32.76
C ILE A 102 -28.68 -9.06 33.78
N GLN A 103 -28.53 -7.76 34.04
CA GLN A 103 -29.42 -7.03 34.96
C GLN A 103 -30.88 -7.07 34.50
N VAL A 104 -31.13 -6.85 33.20
CA VAL A 104 -32.49 -6.83 32.64
C VAL A 104 -33.13 -8.22 32.61
N PHE A 105 -32.42 -9.23 32.09
CA PHE A 105 -33.02 -10.51 31.73
C PHE A 105 -32.76 -11.64 32.72
N ALA A 106 -31.68 -11.58 33.51
CA ALA A 106 -31.32 -12.63 34.45
C ALA A 106 -31.64 -12.27 35.90
N ILE A 107 -31.42 -11.01 36.30
CA ILE A 107 -31.63 -10.55 37.68
C ILE A 107 -33.00 -9.86 37.84
N GLY A 108 -33.43 -9.09 36.83
CA GLY A 108 -34.67 -8.30 36.89
C GLY A 108 -34.58 -7.06 37.78
N LEU A 109 -33.37 -6.70 38.24
CA LEU A 109 -33.08 -5.57 39.10
C LEU A 109 -31.89 -4.78 38.55
N PHE A 110 -31.89 -3.47 38.80
CA PHE A 110 -30.83 -2.55 38.38
C PHE A 110 -29.97 -2.11 39.54
N CYS A 111 -28.69 -1.89 39.27
CA CYS A 111 -27.79 -1.19 40.17
C CYS A 111 -27.33 0.16 39.59
N LEU A 112 -27.54 1.25 40.34
CA LEU A 112 -27.16 2.61 39.94
C LEU A 112 -25.64 2.75 39.71
N TYR A 113 -24.79 2.14 40.53
CA TYR A 113 -23.33 2.17 40.34
C TYR A 113 -22.92 1.44 39.05
N CYS A 114 -23.44 0.23 38.82
CA CYS A 114 -23.18 -0.51 37.58
C CYS A 114 -23.66 0.26 36.33
N LEU A 115 -24.82 0.91 36.41
CA LEU A 115 -25.35 1.76 35.34
C LEU A 115 -24.51 3.03 35.12
N ALA A 116 -24.01 3.64 36.20
CA ALA A 116 -23.10 4.79 36.12
C ALA A 116 -21.78 4.40 35.45
N SER A 117 -21.17 3.28 35.84
CA SER A 117 -19.98 2.74 35.19
C SER A 117 -20.20 2.41 33.71
N ALA A 118 -21.36 1.83 33.37
CA ALA A 118 -21.74 1.59 31.99
C ALA A 118 -21.85 2.91 31.20
N LEU A 119 -22.53 3.92 31.76
CA LEU A 119 -22.64 5.25 31.15
C LEU A 119 -21.26 5.88 30.92
N ILE A 120 -20.36 5.81 31.89
CA ILE A 120 -18.99 6.30 31.76
C ILE A 120 -18.27 5.58 30.62
N SER A 121 -18.39 4.25 30.52
CA SER A 121 -17.81 3.47 29.42
C SER A 121 -18.37 3.88 28.05
N PHE A 122 -19.68 4.11 27.94
CA PHE A 122 -20.31 4.63 26.72
C PHE A 122 -19.80 6.03 26.35
N LEU A 123 -19.68 6.92 27.34
CA LEU A 123 -19.16 8.28 27.13
C LEU A 123 -17.70 8.25 26.68
N ILE A 124 -16.84 7.46 27.32
CA ILE A 124 -15.44 7.29 26.91
C ILE A 124 -15.40 6.81 25.45
N PHE A 125 -16.11 5.73 25.11
CA PHE A 125 -16.14 5.21 23.75
C PHE A 125 -16.64 6.24 22.73
N GLY A 126 -17.76 6.91 23.01
CA GLY A 126 -18.33 7.95 22.14
C GLY A 126 -17.37 9.12 21.91
N LEU A 127 -16.70 9.58 22.97
CA LEU A 127 -15.67 10.61 22.87
C LEU A 127 -14.44 10.15 22.09
N THR A 128 -14.08 8.86 22.12
CA THR A 128 -13.00 8.36 21.26
C THR A 128 -13.35 8.49 19.78
N TRP A 129 -14.61 8.30 19.39
CA TRP A 129 -15.04 8.46 18.00
C TRP A 129 -14.91 9.92 17.52
N ILE A 130 -15.05 10.87 18.43
CA ILE A 130 -14.94 12.30 18.19
C ILE A 130 -13.46 12.72 18.16
N PHE A 131 -12.72 12.47 19.24
CA PHE A 131 -11.35 12.96 19.40
C PHE A 131 -10.31 12.14 18.65
N PHE A 132 -10.52 10.83 18.49
CA PHE A 132 -9.56 9.89 17.90
C PHE A 132 -10.03 9.38 16.51
N LYS A 133 -10.79 10.19 15.77
CA LYS A 133 -11.28 9.84 14.43
C LYS A 133 -10.16 9.46 13.45
N LYS A 134 -9.02 10.15 13.53
CA LYS A 134 -7.84 9.84 12.70
C LYS A 134 -7.32 8.45 13.05
N GLU A 135 -7.13 8.20 14.35
CA GLU A 135 -6.60 6.96 14.92
C GLU A 135 -7.50 5.76 14.61
N TRP A 136 -8.82 5.90 14.72
CA TRP A 136 -9.79 4.90 14.30
C TRP A 136 -9.57 4.45 12.86
N SER A 137 -9.45 5.41 11.94
CA SER A 137 -9.21 5.09 10.55
C SER A 137 -7.83 4.46 10.31
N THR A 138 -6.80 4.85 11.07
CA THR A 138 -5.49 4.17 10.99
C THR A 138 -5.55 2.75 11.53
N LEU A 139 -6.25 2.53 12.64
CA LEU A 139 -6.44 1.22 13.26
C LEU A 139 -7.12 0.26 12.28
N VAL A 140 -8.17 0.68 11.59
CA VAL A 140 -8.84 -0.14 10.57
C VAL A 140 -7.87 -0.56 9.46
N VAL A 141 -7.10 0.39 8.92
CA VAL A 141 -6.12 0.11 7.85
C VAL A 141 -5.04 -0.86 8.35
N ASP A 142 -4.49 -0.63 9.54
CA ASP A 142 -3.42 -1.47 10.08
C ASP A 142 -3.94 -2.87 10.44
N SER A 143 -5.14 -2.98 11.04
CA SER A 143 -5.81 -4.26 11.32
C SER A 143 -6.08 -5.07 10.06
N LEU A 144 -6.53 -4.43 8.96
CA LEU A 144 -6.66 -5.10 7.66
C LEU A 144 -5.31 -5.63 7.17
N GLY A 145 -4.23 -4.88 7.39
CA GLY A 145 -2.88 -5.33 7.07
C GLY A 145 -2.41 -6.51 7.91
N TYR A 146 -2.67 -6.50 9.22
CA TYR A 146 -2.38 -7.63 10.10
C TYR A 146 -3.17 -8.88 9.68
N GLY A 147 -4.49 -8.74 9.47
CA GLY A 147 -5.34 -9.82 8.97
C GLY A 147 -4.85 -10.37 7.63
N TYR A 148 -4.46 -9.50 6.69
CA TYR A 148 -3.87 -9.94 5.43
C TYR A 148 -2.58 -10.74 5.66
N LYS A 149 -1.63 -10.19 6.41
CA LYS A 149 -0.28 -10.78 6.56
C LYS A 149 -0.29 -12.11 7.28
N PHE A 150 -1.12 -12.26 8.31
CA PHE A 150 -1.11 -13.41 9.21
C PHE A 150 -2.21 -14.44 8.92
N ILE A 151 -3.27 -14.07 8.21
CA ILE A 151 -4.37 -14.98 7.88
C ILE A 151 -4.45 -15.22 6.37
N LEU A 152 -4.72 -14.16 5.58
CA LEU A 152 -5.03 -14.33 4.16
C LEU A 152 -3.80 -14.72 3.32
N LYS A 153 -2.65 -14.09 3.56
CA LYS A 153 -1.42 -14.32 2.80
C LYS A 153 -0.92 -15.77 2.93
N PRO A 154 -0.81 -16.38 4.13
CA PRO A 154 -0.46 -17.80 4.25
C PRO A 154 -1.34 -18.69 3.39
N MET A 155 -2.66 -18.49 3.42
CA MET A 155 -3.62 -19.24 2.59
C MET A 155 -3.37 -19.03 1.10
N LEU A 156 -3.23 -17.78 0.65
CA LEU A 156 -2.97 -17.47 -0.76
C LEU A 156 -1.62 -18.00 -1.26
N PHE A 157 -0.63 -18.11 -0.36
CA PHE A 157 0.71 -18.58 -0.71
C PHE A 157 0.78 -20.09 -0.90
N MET A 158 -0.24 -20.84 -0.47
CA MET A 158 -0.41 -22.27 -0.75
C MET A 158 -0.92 -22.55 -2.18
N VAL A 159 -1.48 -21.54 -2.86
CA VAL A 159 -2.02 -21.66 -4.22
C VAL A 159 -1.02 -21.10 -5.23
N ASP A 160 -1.00 -21.65 -6.45
CA ASP A 160 -0.16 -21.14 -7.55
C ASP A 160 -0.24 -19.61 -7.70
N ALA A 161 0.90 -18.98 -7.93
CA ALA A 161 0.99 -17.52 -7.93
C ALA A 161 0.27 -16.88 -9.11
N GLU A 162 0.32 -17.49 -10.30
CA GLU A 162 -0.38 -16.98 -11.47
C GLU A 162 -1.89 -17.13 -11.30
N VAL A 163 -2.36 -18.26 -10.74
CA VAL A 163 -3.79 -18.47 -10.41
C VAL A 163 -4.29 -17.40 -9.44
N VAL A 164 -3.59 -17.15 -8.33
CA VAL A 164 -4.01 -16.11 -7.36
C VAL A 164 -4.03 -14.74 -8.02
N HIS A 165 -3.03 -14.41 -8.83
CA HIS A 165 -2.98 -13.12 -9.51
C HIS A 165 -4.17 -12.93 -10.46
N GLU A 166 -4.45 -13.91 -11.33
CA GLU A 166 -5.57 -13.84 -12.27
C GLU A 166 -6.92 -13.76 -11.55
N THR A 167 -7.10 -14.51 -10.46
CA THR A 167 -8.31 -14.44 -9.62
C THR A 167 -8.47 -13.08 -8.97
N MET A 168 -7.41 -12.53 -8.37
CA MET A 168 -7.46 -11.21 -7.72
C MET A 168 -7.72 -10.08 -8.73
N VAL A 169 -7.15 -10.18 -9.93
CA VAL A 169 -7.41 -9.22 -11.02
C VAL A 169 -8.87 -9.31 -11.47
N LYS A 170 -9.42 -10.52 -11.65
CA LYS A 170 -10.84 -10.75 -11.97
C LYS A 170 -11.76 -10.18 -10.89
N MET A 171 -11.51 -10.50 -9.62
CA MET A 171 -12.28 -9.99 -8.49
C MET A 171 -12.23 -8.47 -8.43
N GLY A 172 -11.03 -7.89 -8.58
CA GLY A 172 -10.84 -6.44 -8.57
C GLY A 172 -11.55 -5.71 -9.71
N GLU A 173 -11.59 -6.30 -10.91
CA GLU A 173 -12.30 -5.74 -12.06
C GLU A 173 -13.82 -5.74 -11.87
N SER A 174 -14.36 -6.76 -11.19
CA SER A 174 -15.81 -6.94 -10.98
C SER A 174 -16.34 -6.34 -9.67
N LEU A 175 -15.56 -5.53 -8.96
CA LEU A 175 -16.01 -4.96 -7.68
C LEU A 175 -17.19 -3.98 -7.87
N PRO A 176 -18.30 -4.16 -7.13
CA PRO A 176 -19.43 -3.24 -7.19
C PRO A 176 -19.06 -1.87 -6.58
N LYS A 177 -19.73 -0.83 -7.06
CA LYS A 177 -19.52 0.57 -6.65
C LYS A 177 -19.64 0.78 -5.13
N LEU A 178 -20.50 0.00 -4.45
CA LEU A 178 -20.64 0.05 -2.99
C LEU A 178 -19.33 -0.33 -2.29
N ILE A 179 -18.65 -1.39 -2.74
CA ILE A 179 -17.37 -1.83 -2.20
C ILE A 179 -16.27 -0.83 -2.53
N LEU A 180 -16.25 -0.28 -3.76
CA LEU A 180 -15.28 0.77 -4.13
C LEU A 180 -15.44 2.03 -3.26
N ASN A 181 -16.68 2.43 -2.94
CA ASN A 181 -16.94 3.54 -2.03
C ASN A 181 -16.48 3.24 -0.60
N LEU A 182 -16.61 2.01 -0.13
CA LEU A 182 -16.07 1.58 1.16
C LEU A 182 -14.54 1.64 1.15
N PHE A 183 -13.89 1.10 0.12
CA PHE A 183 -12.43 1.16 -0.06
C PHE A 183 -11.94 2.61 -0.09
N LYS A 184 -12.64 3.50 -0.80
CA LYS A 184 -12.36 4.94 -0.78
C LYS A 184 -12.31 5.51 0.63
N ARG A 185 -13.30 5.19 1.46
CA ARG A 185 -13.40 5.70 2.84
C ARG A 185 -12.28 5.16 3.74
N ILE A 186 -11.85 3.93 3.51
CA ILE A 186 -10.83 3.26 4.33
C ILE A 186 -9.42 3.65 3.88
N PHE A 187 -9.11 3.52 2.60
CA PHE A 187 -7.74 3.59 2.06
C PHE A 187 -7.36 4.95 1.48
N VAL A 188 -8.33 5.77 1.06
CA VAL A 188 -8.05 7.02 0.35
C VAL A 188 -8.18 8.21 1.30
N LYS A 189 -7.02 8.70 1.76
CA LYS A 189 -6.89 9.98 2.48
C LYS A 189 -6.10 10.98 1.64
N LYS A 190 -6.50 12.24 1.75
CA LYS A 190 -5.83 13.35 1.08
C LYS A 190 -4.73 13.92 1.97
N TYR A 191 -3.49 13.88 1.48
CA TYR A 191 -2.32 14.46 2.15
C TYR A 191 -1.74 15.56 1.26
N LYS A 192 -2.00 16.83 1.60
CA LYS A 192 -1.55 17.97 0.78
C LYS A 192 -0.03 18.02 0.60
N ASN A 193 0.73 17.59 1.61
CA ASN A 193 2.19 17.51 1.58
C ASN A 193 2.74 16.36 0.71
N LEU A 194 1.88 15.51 0.16
CA LEU A 194 2.23 14.47 -0.81
C LEU A 194 1.76 14.78 -2.24
N GLU A 195 0.94 15.82 -2.43
CA GLU A 195 0.51 16.23 -3.78
C GLU A 195 1.67 16.86 -4.55
N GLN A 196 1.80 16.49 -5.82
CA GLN A 196 2.82 17.03 -6.73
C GLN A 196 2.23 17.30 -8.11
N LYS A 197 2.74 18.34 -8.78
CA LYS A 197 2.50 18.60 -10.21
C LYS A 197 3.83 18.41 -10.94
N ILE A 198 3.94 17.36 -11.76
CA ILE A 198 5.17 16.99 -12.48
C ILE A 198 4.82 16.84 -13.95
N LEU A 199 5.50 17.56 -14.84
CA LEU A 199 5.23 17.56 -16.29
C LEU A 199 3.74 17.83 -16.61
N ASP A 200 3.15 18.81 -15.91
CA ASP A 200 1.72 19.16 -15.94
C ASP A 200 0.74 18.06 -15.51
N ILE A 201 1.24 16.93 -15.00
CA ILE A 201 0.42 15.86 -14.45
C ILE A 201 0.27 16.07 -12.95
N LYS A 202 -0.97 16.08 -12.47
CA LYS A 202 -1.27 16.16 -11.04
C LYS A 202 -1.30 14.77 -10.40
N PHE A 203 -0.38 14.52 -9.49
CA PHE A 203 -0.31 13.31 -8.67
C PHE A 203 -0.83 13.62 -7.27
N LEU A 204 -1.90 12.93 -6.84
CA LEU A 204 -2.46 13.09 -5.49
C LEU A 204 -1.68 12.32 -4.42
N SER A 205 -0.88 11.36 -4.84
CA SER A 205 0.08 10.61 -4.05
C SER A 205 1.29 10.30 -4.94
N PRO A 206 2.51 10.28 -4.39
CA PRO A 206 3.71 10.00 -5.15
C PRO A 206 3.95 8.48 -5.32
N ILE A 207 3.04 7.63 -4.82
CA ILE A 207 3.15 6.17 -4.86
C ILE A 207 2.21 5.60 -5.91
N GLY A 208 2.77 4.86 -6.87
CA GLY A 208 2.05 4.27 -7.98
C GLY A 208 2.23 2.76 -8.11
N LEU A 209 1.37 2.15 -8.91
CA LEU A 209 1.52 0.76 -9.32
C LEU A 209 2.45 0.69 -10.55
N ALA A 210 3.47 -0.15 -10.50
CA ALA A 210 4.38 -0.36 -11.63
C ALA A 210 3.73 -1.18 -12.77
N ALA A 211 4.25 -1.03 -13.99
CA ALA A 211 3.90 -1.92 -15.11
C ALA A 211 4.28 -3.39 -14.80
N GLY A 212 3.45 -4.32 -15.28
CA GLY A 212 3.61 -5.77 -15.15
C GLY A 212 2.55 -6.44 -14.28
N PHE A 213 1.81 -5.65 -13.47
CA PHE A 213 0.69 -6.15 -12.68
C PHE A 213 -0.64 -6.06 -13.43
N ASP A 214 -1.08 -4.86 -13.84
CA ASP A 214 -2.30 -4.62 -14.61
C ASP A 214 -2.00 -4.47 -16.11
N TYR A 215 -1.47 -5.53 -16.74
CA TYR A 215 -1.01 -5.47 -18.14
C TYR A 215 -2.15 -5.43 -19.18
N GLU A 216 -3.39 -5.68 -18.77
CA GLU A 216 -4.60 -5.69 -19.62
C GLU A 216 -5.60 -4.59 -19.24
N ALA A 217 -5.19 -3.57 -18.48
CA ALA A 217 -6.03 -2.43 -18.07
C ALA A 217 -7.34 -2.84 -17.36
N ARG A 218 -7.31 -3.91 -16.57
CA ARG A 218 -8.48 -4.49 -15.87
C ARG A 218 -8.80 -3.71 -14.61
N LEU A 219 -7.78 -3.16 -13.94
CA LEU A 219 -7.91 -2.59 -12.60
C LEU A 219 -7.88 -1.07 -12.53
N THR A 220 -7.89 -0.38 -13.68
CA THR A 220 -7.89 1.09 -13.78
C THR A 220 -9.05 1.78 -13.07
N GLN A 221 -10.17 1.07 -12.83
CA GLN A 221 -11.33 1.58 -12.10
C GLN A 221 -11.34 1.20 -10.61
N THR A 222 -10.37 0.40 -10.16
CA THR A 222 -10.33 -0.15 -8.79
C THR A 222 -9.12 0.36 -8.02
N LEU A 223 -7.95 0.38 -8.63
CA LEU A 223 -6.69 0.80 -8.00
C LEU A 223 -6.69 2.24 -7.42
N PRO A 224 -7.40 3.23 -8.01
CA PRO A 224 -7.54 4.55 -7.37
C PRO A 224 -8.18 4.52 -5.98
N PHE A 225 -8.95 3.46 -5.67
CA PHE A 225 -9.71 3.33 -4.43
C PHE A 225 -8.94 2.61 -3.31
N ILE A 226 -7.74 2.10 -3.59
CA ILE A 226 -6.88 1.46 -2.58
C ILE A 226 -5.61 2.27 -2.26
N GLY A 227 -5.63 3.57 -2.57
CA GLY A 227 -4.61 4.53 -2.13
C GLY A 227 -3.49 4.82 -3.11
N PHE A 228 -3.45 4.21 -4.30
CA PHE A 228 -2.50 4.57 -5.35
C PHE A 228 -2.75 5.98 -5.90
N GLY A 229 -1.68 6.74 -6.10
CA GLY A 229 -1.73 8.06 -6.74
C GLY A 229 -1.68 8.01 -8.26
N PHE A 230 -1.16 6.93 -8.83
CA PHE A 230 -1.09 6.66 -10.27
C PHE A 230 -0.85 5.17 -10.54
N GLN A 231 -0.97 4.74 -11.80
CA GLN A 231 -0.53 3.40 -12.24
C GLN A 231 0.12 3.44 -13.62
N THR A 232 0.89 2.43 -13.96
CA THR A 232 1.27 2.13 -15.35
C THR A 232 0.64 0.82 -15.81
N VAL A 233 -0.20 0.89 -16.84
CA VAL A 233 -0.75 -0.28 -17.54
C VAL A 233 0.32 -0.88 -18.45
N GLY A 234 0.29 -2.19 -18.63
CA GLY A 234 1.19 -2.91 -19.54
C GLY A 234 2.26 -3.71 -18.80
N THR A 235 3.37 -4.09 -19.42
CA THR A 235 3.80 -3.66 -20.75
C THR A 235 2.98 -4.29 -21.88
N ILE A 236 2.44 -3.42 -22.72
CA ILE A 236 1.69 -3.74 -23.94
C ILE A 236 2.67 -3.80 -25.11
N THR A 237 2.40 -4.66 -26.09
CA THR A 237 3.20 -4.74 -27.32
C THR A 237 2.32 -4.55 -28.55
N ASN A 238 2.94 -4.33 -29.71
CA ASN A 238 2.21 -4.12 -30.96
C ASN A 238 1.35 -5.35 -31.32
N MET A 239 1.92 -6.55 -31.23
CA MET A 239 1.18 -7.81 -31.38
C MET A 239 0.90 -8.43 -30.01
N SER A 240 -0.07 -9.34 -29.93
CA SER A 240 -0.33 -10.12 -28.71
C SER A 240 0.77 -11.16 -28.45
N TYR A 241 0.92 -11.54 -27.18
CA TYR A 241 1.80 -12.62 -26.77
C TYR A 241 1.22 -13.39 -25.58
N GLY A 242 1.12 -14.71 -25.69
CA GLY A 242 0.53 -15.58 -24.66
C GLY A 242 1.37 -15.76 -23.39
N GLY A 243 2.59 -15.23 -23.37
CA GLY A 243 3.57 -15.37 -22.29
C GLY A 243 4.49 -16.57 -22.46
N ASN A 244 5.67 -16.54 -21.82
CA ASN A 244 6.64 -17.64 -21.85
C ASN A 244 6.04 -18.95 -21.28
N PRO A 245 6.69 -20.12 -21.48
CA PRO A 245 6.28 -21.35 -20.81
C PRO A 245 6.21 -21.22 -19.28
N LYS A 246 5.27 -21.96 -18.66
CA LYS A 246 5.11 -21.98 -17.20
C LYS A 246 6.28 -22.70 -16.51
N PRO A 247 6.59 -22.38 -15.23
CA PRO A 247 5.94 -21.37 -14.39
C PRO A 247 6.35 -19.93 -14.79
N ARG A 248 5.37 -19.03 -14.87
CA ARG A 248 5.59 -17.61 -15.21
C ARG A 248 5.69 -16.69 -14.01
N LEU A 249 5.18 -17.15 -12.87
CA LEU A 249 5.17 -16.43 -11.61
C LEU A 249 5.44 -17.42 -10.48
N GLY A 250 6.36 -17.06 -9.58
CA GLY A 250 6.69 -17.84 -8.40
C GLY A 250 6.88 -16.93 -7.20
N ARG A 251 6.77 -17.48 -5.99
CA ARG A 251 7.01 -16.74 -4.74
C ARG A 251 8.28 -17.24 -4.06
N LEU A 252 9.06 -16.30 -3.55
CA LEU A 252 10.24 -16.53 -2.72
C LEU A 252 10.01 -15.80 -1.38
N PRO A 253 9.22 -16.40 -0.45
CA PRO A 253 8.79 -15.73 0.77
C PRO A 253 9.92 -15.22 1.65
N GLN A 254 10.97 -16.02 1.87
CA GLN A 254 12.11 -15.65 2.73
C GLN A 254 12.90 -14.51 2.10
N SER A 255 13.07 -14.54 0.78
CA SER A 255 13.73 -13.49 0.01
C SER A 255 12.88 -12.22 -0.16
N LYS A 256 11.62 -12.20 0.33
CA LYS A 256 10.61 -11.16 0.04
C LYS A 256 10.58 -10.79 -1.45
N SER A 257 10.47 -11.81 -2.29
CA SER A 257 10.65 -11.72 -3.73
C SER A 257 9.61 -12.51 -4.50
N LEU A 258 9.41 -12.15 -5.76
CA LEU A 258 8.69 -12.98 -6.74
C LEU A 258 9.63 -13.31 -7.88
N LEU A 259 9.54 -14.55 -8.36
CA LEU A 259 10.10 -14.95 -9.63
C LEU A 259 9.12 -14.61 -10.74
N VAL A 260 9.60 -13.97 -11.81
CA VAL A 260 8.79 -13.53 -12.95
C VAL A 260 9.43 -14.03 -14.24
N ASN A 261 8.63 -14.66 -15.09
CA ASN A 261 8.98 -15.19 -16.41
C ASN A 261 7.80 -14.98 -17.39
N LYS A 262 7.18 -13.79 -17.42
CA LYS A 262 6.03 -13.52 -18.30
C LYS A 262 6.41 -13.16 -19.74
N GLY A 263 7.56 -12.52 -19.95
CA GLY A 263 8.04 -12.12 -21.28
C GLY A 263 7.08 -11.20 -22.06
N PHE A 264 6.48 -10.20 -21.38
CA PHE A 264 5.43 -9.33 -21.94
C PHE A 264 4.18 -10.08 -22.43
N LYS A 265 3.64 -10.99 -21.62
CA LYS A 265 2.28 -11.54 -21.82
C LYS A 265 1.27 -10.38 -21.91
N ASN A 266 0.55 -10.25 -23.04
CA ASN A 266 -0.48 -9.23 -23.24
C ASN A 266 -1.37 -9.54 -24.48
N LEU A 267 -2.50 -8.83 -24.60
CA LEU A 267 -3.49 -8.99 -25.67
C LEU A 267 -3.19 -8.18 -26.94
N GLY A 268 -2.07 -7.46 -26.99
CA GLY A 268 -1.76 -6.49 -28.03
C GLY A 268 -2.35 -5.12 -27.74
N ILE A 269 -1.83 -4.12 -28.44
CA ILE A 269 -2.15 -2.73 -28.17
C ILE A 269 -3.60 -2.36 -28.51
N GLU A 270 -4.10 -2.81 -29.64
CA GLU A 270 -5.46 -2.53 -30.09
C GLU A 270 -6.50 -2.95 -29.04
N GLN A 271 -6.46 -4.21 -28.58
CA GLN A 271 -7.44 -4.72 -27.62
C GLN A 271 -7.35 -3.99 -26.27
N THR A 272 -6.13 -3.71 -25.81
CA THR A 272 -5.92 -3.05 -24.51
C THR A 272 -6.38 -1.60 -24.53
N LEU A 273 -6.11 -0.87 -25.63
CA LEU A 273 -6.53 0.52 -25.77
C LEU A 273 -8.05 0.63 -25.96
N LYS A 274 -8.68 -0.25 -26.75
CA LYS A 274 -10.14 -0.30 -26.89
C LYS A 274 -10.84 -0.43 -25.52
N LYS A 275 -10.36 -1.35 -24.69
CA LYS A 275 -10.86 -1.52 -23.32
C LYS A 275 -10.61 -0.30 -22.43
N LEU A 276 -9.50 0.40 -22.63
CA LEU A 276 -9.15 1.59 -21.85
C LEU A 276 -9.97 2.82 -22.26
N SER A 277 -10.33 2.98 -23.54
CA SER A 277 -11.18 4.09 -24.01
C SER A 277 -12.60 4.06 -23.45
N GLU A 278 -13.11 2.88 -23.11
CA GLU A 278 -14.43 2.72 -22.51
C GLU A 278 -14.47 3.18 -21.03
N LYS A 279 -13.33 3.55 -20.45
CA LYS A 279 -13.17 3.81 -19.02
C LYS A 279 -12.79 5.27 -18.76
N LYS A 280 -13.45 5.90 -17.78
CA LYS A 280 -13.06 7.22 -17.29
C LYS A 280 -11.87 7.11 -16.33
N LEU A 281 -10.73 7.67 -16.71
CA LEU A 281 -9.52 7.68 -15.87
C LEU A 281 -9.62 8.81 -14.84
N ILE A 282 -9.68 8.46 -13.55
CA ILE A 282 -9.87 9.42 -12.44
C ILE A 282 -8.56 9.84 -11.76
N TYR A 283 -7.44 9.27 -12.20
CA TYR A 283 -6.09 9.60 -11.77
C TYR A 283 -5.08 9.37 -12.92
N PRO A 284 -3.82 9.78 -12.79
CA PRO A 284 -2.82 9.55 -13.83
C PRO A 284 -2.61 8.05 -14.14
N VAL A 285 -2.77 7.69 -15.41
CA VAL A 285 -2.46 6.36 -15.94
C VAL A 285 -1.38 6.48 -17.00
N GLY A 286 -0.27 5.78 -16.80
CA GLY A 286 0.76 5.58 -17.81
C GLY A 286 0.49 4.34 -18.67
N ILE A 287 1.01 4.34 -19.89
CA ILE A 287 0.96 3.17 -20.79
C ILE A 287 2.40 2.72 -21.07
N SER A 288 2.75 1.53 -20.59
CA SER A 288 4.04 0.88 -20.86
C SER A 288 3.97 0.13 -22.17
N ILE A 289 4.87 0.47 -23.10
CA ILE A 289 5.01 -0.13 -24.42
C ILE A 289 6.41 -0.73 -24.55
N GLY A 290 6.50 -1.94 -25.08
CA GLY A 290 7.76 -2.63 -25.32
C GLY A 290 7.78 -3.38 -26.65
N ARG A 291 8.93 -3.96 -26.98
CA ARG A 291 9.11 -4.85 -28.13
C ARG A 291 8.31 -6.14 -27.93
N THR A 292 7.54 -6.54 -28.94
CA THR A 292 6.84 -7.84 -28.92
C THR A 292 7.82 -9.00 -28.72
N ASN A 293 7.49 -9.96 -27.86
CA ASN A 293 8.25 -11.20 -27.72
C ASN A 293 7.86 -12.19 -28.83
N SER A 294 8.44 -12.02 -30.02
CA SER A 294 8.08 -12.78 -31.21
C SER A 294 9.31 -13.19 -32.03
N PRO A 295 9.40 -14.43 -32.52
CA PRO A 295 10.49 -14.87 -33.38
C PRO A 295 10.51 -14.14 -34.74
N LYS A 296 9.40 -13.48 -35.13
CA LYS A 296 9.33 -12.68 -36.36
C LYS A 296 10.18 -11.39 -36.30
N LEU A 297 10.59 -10.97 -35.10
CA LEU A 297 11.37 -9.76 -34.86
C LEU A 297 12.87 -10.08 -34.74
N ASP A 298 13.41 -10.73 -35.76
CA ASP A 298 14.80 -11.23 -35.86
C ASP A 298 15.85 -10.16 -36.21
N THR A 299 15.44 -8.92 -36.53
CA THR A 299 16.34 -7.80 -36.79
C THR A 299 16.03 -6.57 -35.92
N ILE A 300 17.05 -5.72 -35.75
CA ILE A 300 16.90 -4.45 -35.03
C ILE A 300 15.83 -3.56 -35.67
N ASP A 301 15.75 -3.51 -37.00
CA ASP A 301 14.81 -2.65 -37.72
C ASP A 301 13.36 -3.13 -37.60
N LYS A 302 13.14 -4.45 -37.63
CA LYS A 302 11.82 -5.02 -37.33
C LYS A 302 11.43 -4.72 -35.88
N SER A 303 12.37 -4.83 -34.95
CA SER A 303 12.14 -4.55 -33.53
C SER A 303 11.81 -3.07 -33.25
N ILE A 304 12.50 -2.14 -33.92
CA ILE A 304 12.21 -0.71 -33.86
C ILE A 304 10.83 -0.43 -34.48
N THR A 305 10.56 -0.96 -35.67
CA THR A 305 9.27 -0.81 -36.36
C THR A 305 8.10 -1.30 -35.51
N ASP A 306 8.26 -2.42 -34.82
CA ASP A 306 7.27 -2.95 -33.89
C ASP A 306 6.93 -1.96 -32.77
N ILE A 307 7.95 -1.44 -32.07
CA ILE A 307 7.77 -0.46 -31.00
C ILE A 307 7.12 0.81 -31.54
N LEU A 308 7.63 1.37 -32.64
CA LEU A 308 7.10 2.60 -33.25
C LEU A 308 5.64 2.42 -33.68
N SER A 309 5.27 1.25 -34.20
CA SER A 309 3.88 0.95 -34.60
C SER A 309 2.94 1.02 -33.40
N ALA A 310 3.34 0.44 -32.26
CA ALA A 310 2.57 0.55 -31.03
C ALA A 310 2.45 2.01 -30.56
N PHE A 311 3.53 2.79 -30.55
CA PHE A 311 3.45 4.21 -30.16
C PHE A 311 2.59 5.05 -31.11
N LYS A 312 2.68 4.82 -32.43
CA LYS A 312 1.82 5.48 -33.43
C LYS A 312 0.35 5.11 -33.23
N TYR A 313 0.08 3.82 -32.96
CA TYR A 313 -1.27 3.36 -32.66
C TYR A 313 -1.82 4.06 -31.41
N ALA A 314 -1.07 4.10 -30.30
CA ALA A 314 -1.49 4.79 -29.09
C ALA A 314 -1.75 6.30 -29.30
N LYS A 315 -0.86 6.96 -30.07
CA LYS A 315 -1.03 8.37 -30.43
C LYS A 315 -2.33 8.60 -31.20
N ASN A 316 -2.57 7.82 -32.25
CA ASN A 316 -3.73 8.00 -33.13
C ASN A 316 -5.04 7.63 -32.43
N PHE A 317 -5.00 6.63 -31.55
CA PHE A 317 -6.15 6.22 -30.76
C PHE A 317 -6.55 7.27 -29.72
N ASN A 318 -5.63 8.16 -29.33
CA ASN A 318 -5.87 9.36 -28.52
C ASN A 318 -6.56 9.10 -27.16
N ILE A 319 -6.08 8.10 -26.41
CA ILE A 319 -6.51 7.89 -25.03
C ILE A 319 -6.02 9.03 -24.13
N ASN A 320 -6.82 9.37 -23.12
CA ASN A 320 -6.45 10.36 -22.12
C ASN A 320 -5.46 9.82 -21.06
N ASN A 321 -4.38 9.15 -21.49
CA ASN A 321 -3.31 8.72 -20.60
C ASN A 321 -2.46 9.93 -20.17
N ALA A 322 -1.80 9.80 -19.03
CA ALA A 322 -0.95 10.84 -18.47
C ALA A 322 0.45 10.85 -19.11
N TYR A 323 1.01 9.67 -19.34
CA TYR A 323 2.36 9.51 -19.89
C TYR A 323 2.51 8.16 -20.60
N TYR A 324 3.63 8.00 -21.32
CA TYR A 324 4.07 6.73 -21.87
C TYR A 324 5.34 6.25 -21.17
N GLU A 325 5.48 4.93 -21.07
CA GLU A 325 6.70 4.27 -20.64
C GLU A 325 7.25 3.43 -21.81
N LEU A 326 8.45 3.73 -22.28
CA LEU A 326 9.20 2.89 -23.21
C LEU A 326 9.98 1.86 -22.39
N ASN A 327 9.51 0.61 -22.39
CA ASN A 327 10.13 -0.45 -21.62
C ASN A 327 11.15 -1.24 -22.45
N ILE A 328 12.42 -0.89 -22.26
CA ILE A 328 13.56 -1.56 -22.92
C ILE A 328 14.19 -2.67 -22.05
N SER A 329 13.73 -2.88 -20.82
CA SER A 329 14.51 -3.53 -19.76
C SER A 329 14.01 -4.91 -19.31
N CYS A 330 13.07 -5.52 -20.03
CA CYS A 330 12.56 -6.84 -19.65
C CYS A 330 13.60 -7.94 -19.93
N PRO A 331 14.08 -8.66 -18.92
CA PRO A 331 15.07 -9.72 -19.09
C PRO A 331 14.45 -11.09 -19.47
N ASN A 332 13.14 -11.13 -19.75
CA ASN A 332 12.38 -12.35 -20.01
C ASN A 332 11.88 -12.45 -21.46
N ILE A 333 12.43 -11.65 -22.39
CA ILE A 333 12.14 -11.75 -23.81
C ILE A 333 12.96 -12.91 -24.37
N ILE A 334 12.31 -14.04 -24.62
CA ILE A 334 12.99 -15.29 -25.05
C ILE A 334 13.23 -15.32 -26.56
N HIS A 335 12.44 -14.56 -27.33
CA HIS A 335 12.62 -14.36 -28.77
C HIS A 335 13.28 -13.01 -29.02
N ASP A 336 14.43 -12.76 -28.40
CA ASP A 336 15.17 -11.51 -28.56
C ASP A 336 16.12 -11.52 -29.77
N ALA A 337 16.50 -12.70 -30.28
CA ALA A 337 17.51 -12.85 -31.34
C ALA A 337 18.83 -12.11 -31.02
N GLY A 338 19.19 -11.99 -29.73
CA GLY A 338 20.33 -11.19 -29.26
C GLY A 338 20.15 -9.67 -29.40
N ILE A 339 18.96 -9.20 -29.77
CA ILE A 339 18.61 -7.79 -29.93
C ILE A 339 18.16 -7.25 -28.58
N ASN A 340 18.92 -6.28 -28.08
CA ASN A 340 18.51 -5.46 -26.95
C ASN A 340 18.76 -3.99 -27.25
N PHE A 341 18.06 -3.14 -26.53
CA PHE A 341 18.23 -1.69 -26.56
C PHE A 341 19.13 -1.20 -25.41
N TYR A 342 19.95 -2.08 -24.84
CA TYR A 342 21.01 -1.69 -23.90
C TYR A 342 22.21 -1.18 -24.68
N LYS A 343 22.49 -1.76 -25.87
CA LYS A 343 23.50 -1.24 -26.80
C LYS A 343 23.14 0.19 -27.22
N TYR A 344 24.04 1.14 -26.93
CA TYR A 344 23.80 2.56 -27.16
C TYR A 344 23.45 2.90 -28.61
N ASN A 345 24.05 2.22 -29.61
CA ASN A 345 23.71 2.42 -31.02
C ASN A 345 22.26 1.99 -31.34
N ASN A 346 21.79 0.88 -30.77
CA ASN A 346 20.41 0.43 -30.95
C ASN A 346 19.43 1.38 -30.27
N LEU A 347 19.79 1.86 -29.07
CA LEU A 347 19.00 2.84 -28.32
C LEU A 347 18.89 4.17 -29.07
N GLU A 348 20.00 4.70 -29.55
CA GLU A 348 20.05 5.93 -30.36
C GLU A 348 19.15 5.79 -31.60
N LYS A 349 19.30 4.69 -32.36
CA LYS A 349 18.48 4.44 -33.55
C LYS A 349 16.99 4.41 -33.23
N LEU A 350 16.59 3.75 -32.14
CA LEU A 350 15.20 3.74 -31.68
C LEU A 350 14.70 5.14 -31.32
N LEU A 351 15.49 5.90 -30.55
CA LEU A 351 15.06 7.21 -30.04
C LEU A 351 15.00 8.27 -31.16
N LEU A 352 15.90 8.23 -32.14
CA LEU A 352 15.82 9.06 -33.34
C LEU A 352 14.51 8.88 -34.11
N GLU A 353 14.04 7.63 -34.26
CA GLU A 353 12.76 7.37 -34.92
C GLU A 353 11.56 7.71 -34.02
N MET A 354 11.69 7.52 -32.71
CA MET A 354 10.67 7.91 -31.73
C MET A 354 10.41 9.43 -31.75
N ASP A 355 11.45 10.26 -31.87
CA ASP A 355 11.31 11.72 -31.92
C ASP A 355 10.44 12.17 -33.11
N LYS A 356 10.46 11.43 -34.23
CA LYS A 356 9.62 11.71 -35.41
C LYS A 356 8.12 11.50 -35.17
N ILE A 357 7.73 10.67 -34.19
CA ILE A 357 6.31 10.42 -33.88
C ILE A 357 5.65 11.68 -33.31
N LYS A 358 6.40 12.61 -32.71
CA LYS A 358 5.88 13.84 -32.08
C LYS A 358 4.71 13.56 -31.13
N LEU A 359 4.99 12.81 -30.06
CA LEU A 359 4.02 12.51 -29.00
C LEU A 359 3.77 13.76 -28.15
N THR A 360 2.51 13.99 -27.76
CA THR A 360 2.10 15.12 -26.91
C THR A 360 2.24 14.80 -25.42
N LYS A 361 2.23 13.52 -25.04
CA LYS A 361 2.40 13.06 -23.67
C LYS A 361 3.87 12.77 -23.38
N PRO A 362 4.36 13.01 -22.13
CA PRO A 362 5.74 12.74 -21.78
C PRO A 362 6.07 11.25 -21.84
N ILE A 363 7.32 10.94 -22.20
CA ILE A 363 7.83 9.58 -22.30
C ILE A 363 8.89 9.36 -21.21
N PHE A 364 8.79 8.22 -20.54
CA PHE A 364 9.75 7.72 -19.59
C PHE A 364 10.41 6.45 -20.12
N VAL A 365 11.73 6.30 -20.01
CA VAL A 365 12.41 5.05 -20.40
C VAL A 365 12.60 4.17 -19.17
N LYS A 366 12.11 2.93 -19.20
CA LYS A 366 12.32 1.97 -18.10
C LYS A 366 13.63 1.22 -18.30
N MET A 367 14.58 1.50 -17.42
CA MET A 367 15.98 1.13 -17.54
C MET A 367 16.29 -0.25 -16.95
N PRO A 368 17.29 -0.98 -17.49
CA PRO A 368 17.78 -2.22 -16.89
C PRO A 368 18.44 -1.95 -15.53
N ILE A 369 18.32 -2.90 -14.61
CA ILE A 369 18.80 -2.76 -13.23
C ILE A 369 20.22 -3.29 -13.03
N ASP A 370 20.70 -4.15 -13.92
CA ASP A 370 21.93 -4.93 -13.79
C ASP A 370 23.13 -4.33 -14.54
N GLN A 371 23.01 -3.10 -15.04
CA GLN A 371 24.09 -2.41 -15.75
C GLN A 371 25.06 -1.74 -14.76
N THR A 372 26.32 -1.64 -15.17
CA THR A 372 27.36 -0.91 -14.43
C THR A 372 27.10 0.59 -14.50
N ASP A 373 27.59 1.34 -13.52
CA ASP A 373 27.39 2.81 -13.45
C ASP A 373 27.85 3.50 -14.73
N GLY A 374 29.07 3.21 -15.20
CA GLY A 374 29.62 3.80 -16.42
C GLY A 374 28.80 3.48 -17.67
N TYR A 375 28.25 2.27 -17.76
CA TYR A 375 27.40 1.89 -18.90
C TYR A 375 26.03 2.57 -18.82
N THR A 376 25.41 2.63 -17.64
CA THR A 376 24.18 3.37 -17.42
C THR A 376 24.34 4.85 -17.77
N LEU A 377 25.44 5.50 -17.37
CA LEU A 377 25.69 6.90 -17.72
C LEU A 377 25.77 7.13 -19.23
N LYS A 378 26.40 6.21 -19.98
CA LYS A 378 26.42 6.27 -21.45
C LYS A 378 25.02 6.16 -22.05
N MET A 379 24.18 5.25 -21.54
CA MET A 379 22.78 5.14 -21.97
C MET A 379 21.98 6.40 -21.64
N LEU A 380 22.17 6.98 -20.45
CA LEU A 380 21.50 8.21 -20.04
C LEU A 380 21.94 9.42 -20.89
N ASN A 381 23.21 9.51 -21.26
CA ASN A 381 23.70 10.53 -22.19
C ASN A 381 23.01 10.43 -23.54
N VAL A 382 22.84 9.23 -24.10
CA VAL A 382 22.03 9.01 -25.31
C VAL A 382 20.61 9.52 -25.09
N ILE A 383 19.91 9.03 -24.06
CA ILE A 383 18.52 9.39 -23.75
C ILE A 383 18.36 10.91 -23.56
N SER A 384 19.36 11.60 -23.01
CA SER A 384 19.30 13.02 -22.69
C SER A 384 19.18 13.93 -23.91
N ARG A 385 19.57 13.43 -25.10
CA ARG A 385 19.53 14.16 -26.37
C ARG A 385 18.17 14.08 -27.09
N HIS A 386 17.26 13.23 -26.61
CA HIS A 386 15.96 12.99 -27.23
C HIS A 386 14.81 13.56 -26.41
N ASN A 387 13.59 13.54 -26.96
CA ASN A 387 12.39 14.05 -26.28
C ASN A 387 11.84 13.07 -25.21
N ILE A 388 12.73 12.57 -24.36
CA ILE A 388 12.44 11.77 -23.17
C ILE A 388 12.48 12.68 -21.94
N LYS A 389 11.43 12.61 -21.11
CA LYS A 389 11.29 13.49 -19.93
C LYS A 389 11.77 12.86 -18.64
N GLY A 390 11.94 11.55 -18.63
CA GLY A 390 12.37 10.85 -17.43
C GLY A 390 12.76 9.41 -17.65
N VAL A 391 13.19 8.78 -16.56
CA VAL A 391 13.63 7.40 -16.53
C VAL A 391 13.03 6.68 -15.33
N ILE A 392 12.81 5.39 -15.48
CA ILE A 392 12.29 4.52 -14.43
C ILE A 392 13.37 3.51 -14.08
N PHE A 393 13.87 3.57 -12.84
CA PHE A 393 14.87 2.63 -12.35
C PHE A 393 14.22 1.59 -11.46
N GLY A 394 14.19 0.37 -11.97
CA GLY A 394 13.58 -0.78 -11.32
C GLY A 394 12.93 -1.69 -12.34
N ASN A 395 13.63 -2.77 -12.65
CA ASN A 395 13.08 -3.97 -13.28
C ASN A 395 13.58 -5.19 -12.49
N LEU A 396 13.53 -6.39 -13.06
CA LEU A 396 13.87 -7.62 -12.36
C LEU A 396 15.39 -7.77 -12.16
N GLN A 397 15.79 -8.20 -10.96
CA GLN A 397 17.14 -8.63 -10.62
C GLN A 397 17.48 -9.92 -11.38
N THR A 398 18.60 -9.90 -12.09
CA THR A 398 19.05 -11.02 -12.92
C THR A 398 20.13 -11.87 -12.26
N ASN A 399 20.86 -11.31 -11.29
CA ASN A 399 21.90 -12.00 -10.55
C ASN A 399 21.30 -12.98 -9.53
N LYS A 400 21.38 -14.28 -9.82
CA LYS A 400 20.93 -15.37 -8.93
C LYS A 400 21.72 -15.43 -7.61
N LYS A 401 22.92 -14.86 -7.55
CA LYS A 401 23.78 -14.80 -6.37
C LYS A 401 23.59 -13.53 -5.53
N ASN A 402 22.56 -12.73 -5.81
CA ASN A 402 22.24 -11.57 -4.98
C ASN A 402 22.03 -12.01 -3.52
N LYS A 403 22.70 -11.34 -2.57
CA LYS A 403 22.73 -11.70 -1.13
C LYS A 403 21.35 -11.76 -0.46
N VAL A 404 20.34 -11.07 -1.01
CA VAL A 404 18.96 -11.06 -0.49
C VAL A 404 18.20 -12.31 -0.91
N LEU A 405 18.64 -13.00 -1.98
CA LEU A 405 18.01 -14.22 -2.45
C LEU A 405 18.47 -15.42 -1.63
N VAL A 406 17.51 -16.20 -1.16
CA VAL A 406 17.77 -17.49 -0.50
C VAL A 406 17.94 -18.57 -1.57
N SER A 407 19.11 -19.21 -1.59
CA SER A 407 19.49 -20.22 -2.59
C SER A 407 18.49 -21.37 -2.70
N SER A 408 17.95 -21.85 -1.57
CA SER A 408 16.96 -22.94 -1.56
C SER A 408 15.63 -22.53 -2.21
N GLU A 409 15.26 -21.25 -2.19
CA GLU A 409 14.07 -20.74 -2.89
C GLU A 409 14.35 -20.54 -4.39
N VAL A 410 15.52 -20.02 -4.73
CA VAL A 410 15.98 -19.81 -6.11
C VAL A 410 16.03 -21.13 -6.88
N ASN A 411 16.57 -22.17 -6.28
CA ASN A 411 16.78 -23.48 -6.92
C ASN A 411 15.48 -24.21 -7.27
N LYS A 412 14.32 -23.77 -6.74
CA LYS A 412 13.00 -24.31 -7.10
C LYS A 412 12.58 -23.97 -8.54
N PHE A 413 13.21 -22.97 -9.15
CA PHE A 413 12.82 -22.46 -10.45
C PHE A 413 13.99 -22.48 -11.44
N LYS A 414 13.77 -23.10 -12.60
CA LYS A 414 14.80 -23.21 -13.66
C LYS A 414 14.99 -21.90 -14.42
N MET A 415 13.94 -21.09 -14.54
CA MET A 415 13.86 -19.88 -15.39
C MET A 415 13.19 -18.73 -14.66
N GLY A 416 13.31 -17.51 -15.21
CA GLY A 416 12.76 -16.29 -14.63
C GLY A 416 13.77 -15.48 -13.82
N LYS A 417 13.37 -14.25 -13.50
CA LYS A 417 14.17 -13.24 -12.78
C LYS A 417 13.40 -12.70 -11.58
N TYR A 418 14.04 -11.94 -10.70
CA TYR A 418 13.53 -11.69 -9.35
C TYR A 418 13.06 -10.24 -9.13
N SER A 419 11.93 -10.06 -8.47
CA SER A 419 11.41 -8.75 -8.04
C SER A 419 11.51 -8.59 -6.52
N GLY A 420 10.95 -7.52 -5.94
CA GLY A 420 10.91 -7.37 -4.48
C GLY A 420 12.24 -6.91 -3.89
N LYS A 421 12.57 -7.35 -2.66
CA LYS A 421 13.75 -6.84 -1.93
C LYS A 421 15.10 -6.98 -2.65
N PRO A 422 15.38 -8.03 -3.45
CA PRO A 422 16.62 -8.14 -4.22
C PRO A 422 16.87 -7.01 -5.23
N THR A 423 15.86 -6.19 -5.57
CA THR A 423 16.02 -5.04 -6.48
C THR A 423 16.25 -3.72 -5.75
N PHE A 424 16.18 -3.69 -4.41
CA PHE A 424 16.19 -2.45 -3.64
C PHE A 424 17.53 -1.71 -3.76
N GLU A 425 18.65 -2.37 -3.48
CA GLU A 425 19.97 -1.73 -3.50
C GLU A 425 20.34 -1.22 -4.89
N ASP A 426 20.23 -2.06 -5.92
CA ASP A 426 20.60 -1.68 -7.29
C ASP A 426 19.71 -0.56 -7.85
N SER A 427 18.39 -0.62 -7.61
CA SER A 427 17.50 0.46 -8.06
C SER A 427 17.85 1.79 -7.39
N ASN A 428 18.14 1.79 -6.09
CA ASN A 428 18.52 3.01 -5.36
C ASN A 428 19.90 3.54 -5.79
N ARG A 429 20.87 2.67 -6.07
CA ARG A 429 22.17 3.04 -6.65
C ARG A 429 21.97 3.78 -7.98
N LEU A 430 21.17 3.24 -8.89
CA LEU A 430 20.94 3.84 -10.20
C LEU A 430 20.14 5.15 -10.13
N ILE A 431 19.17 5.25 -9.20
CA ILE A 431 18.45 6.50 -8.91
C ILE A 431 19.45 7.57 -8.47
N LYS A 432 20.30 7.26 -7.47
CA LYS A 432 21.33 8.18 -6.95
C LYS A 432 22.33 8.59 -8.02
N LEU A 433 22.81 7.63 -8.80
CA LEU A 433 23.73 7.86 -9.92
C LEU A 433 23.13 8.83 -10.93
N THR A 434 21.87 8.61 -11.32
CA THR A 434 21.20 9.44 -12.31
C THR A 434 20.95 10.84 -11.78
N TYR A 435 20.44 10.96 -10.55
CA TYR A 435 20.17 12.26 -9.95
C TYR A 435 21.46 13.10 -9.82
N LYS A 436 22.57 12.50 -9.38
CA LYS A 436 23.86 13.18 -9.26
C LYS A 436 24.37 13.75 -10.60
N ASN A 437 24.19 13.03 -11.70
CA ASN A 437 24.77 13.38 -13.00
C ASN A 437 23.83 14.17 -13.91
N PHE A 438 22.52 14.04 -13.74
CA PHE A 438 21.53 14.64 -14.65
C PHE A 438 20.56 15.59 -13.96
N LYS A 439 20.45 15.58 -12.62
CA LYS A 439 19.56 16.44 -11.82
C LYS A 439 18.21 16.69 -12.49
N ASP A 440 17.93 17.94 -12.86
CA ASP A 440 16.66 18.41 -13.40
C ASP A 440 16.39 17.97 -14.84
N ARG A 441 17.38 17.38 -15.54
CA ARG A 441 17.18 16.85 -16.90
C ARG A 441 16.16 15.71 -16.90
N PHE A 442 16.13 14.88 -15.85
CA PHE A 442 15.24 13.72 -15.81
C PHE A 442 14.36 13.74 -14.57
N ILE A 443 13.06 13.56 -14.80
CA ILE A 443 12.17 13.07 -13.74
C ILE A 443 12.49 11.59 -13.52
N ILE A 444 12.83 11.21 -12.30
CA ILE A 444 13.17 9.83 -11.96
C ILE A 444 11.99 9.17 -11.25
N ILE A 445 11.52 8.03 -11.77
CA ILE A 445 10.56 7.17 -11.08
C ILE A 445 11.32 5.99 -10.47
N GLY A 446 11.32 5.89 -9.14
CA GLY A 446 11.97 4.79 -8.42
C GLY A 446 11.06 3.57 -8.33
N CYS A 447 11.52 2.41 -8.79
CA CYS A 447 10.76 1.16 -8.79
C CYS A 447 11.60 0.03 -8.15
N GLY A 448 10.94 -0.88 -7.43
CA GLY A 448 11.58 -2.09 -6.89
C GLY A 448 11.96 -2.02 -5.41
N GLY A 449 11.68 -3.11 -4.67
CA GLY A 449 12.07 -3.26 -3.27
C GLY A 449 11.29 -2.47 -2.22
N VAL A 450 10.14 -1.88 -2.56
CA VAL A 450 9.32 -1.03 -1.67
C VAL A 450 8.24 -1.84 -0.95
N PHE A 451 8.32 -1.92 0.37
CA PHE A 451 7.43 -2.67 1.26
C PHE A 451 6.88 -1.81 2.42
N ASN A 452 7.37 -0.58 2.60
CA ASN A 452 6.93 0.37 3.62
C ASN A 452 7.34 1.80 3.25
N ALA A 453 7.03 2.77 4.12
CA ALA A 453 7.36 4.17 3.90
C ALA A 453 8.86 4.47 3.95
N ASP A 454 9.65 3.74 4.74
CA ASP A 454 11.10 3.94 4.79
C ASP A 454 11.78 3.54 3.48
N ASP A 455 11.34 2.45 2.87
CA ASP A 455 11.81 2.04 1.54
C ASP A 455 11.49 3.11 0.48
N ALA A 456 10.29 3.69 0.54
CA ALA A 456 9.90 4.77 -0.36
C ALA A 456 10.70 6.05 -0.08
N TRP A 457 10.90 6.41 1.20
CA TRP A 457 11.71 7.54 1.62
C TRP A 457 13.12 7.47 1.07
N VAL A 458 13.77 6.31 1.16
CA VAL A 458 15.12 6.09 0.59
C VAL A 458 15.14 6.37 -0.92
N LYS A 459 14.08 6.02 -1.65
CA LYS A 459 14.00 6.34 -3.09
C LYS A 459 13.90 7.84 -3.34
N PHE A 460 13.04 8.54 -2.61
CA PHE A 460 12.94 10.00 -2.72
C PHE A 460 14.25 10.68 -2.33
N ALA A 461 14.83 10.32 -1.19
CA ALA A 461 16.12 10.84 -0.71
C ALA A 461 17.28 10.62 -1.71
N ASN A 462 17.23 9.55 -2.50
CA ASN A 462 18.20 9.29 -3.57
C ASN A 462 17.90 10.03 -4.89
N GLY A 463 16.78 10.75 -5.00
CA GLY A 463 16.46 11.59 -6.16
C GLY A 463 15.25 11.15 -6.99
N ALA A 464 14.52 10.10 -6.59
CA ALA A 464 13.26 9.78 -7.26
C ALA A 464 12.20 10.86 -6.97
N SER A 465 11.46 11.31 -7.99
CA SER A 465 10.33 12.22 -7.83
C SER A 465 9.01 11.50 -7.57
N LEU A 466 8.90 10.24 -8.03
CA LEU A 466 7.77 9.33 -7.85
C LEU A 466 8.28 7.93 -7.54
N VAL A 467 7.45 7.10 -6.90
CA VAL A 467 7.81 5.72 -6.56
C VAL A 467 6.75 4.75 -7.07
N GLN A 468 7.18 3.60 -7.59
CA GLN A 468 6.32 2.51 -8.02
C GLN A 468 6.61 1.23 -7.24
N LEU A 469 5.55 0.44 -6.98
CA LEU A 469 5.66 -0.86 -6.33
C LEU A 469 4.70 -1.89 -6.95
N ILE A 470 5.04 -3.17 -6.76
CA ILE A 470 4.15 -4.33 -6.97
C ILE A 470 4.36 -5.31 -5.83
N THR A 471 5.58 -5.83 -5.68
CA THR A 471 5.86 -6.96 -4.78
C THR A 471 5.51 -6.67 -3.33
N GLY A 472 5.76 -5.46 -2.83
CA GLY A 472 5.34 -5.06 -1.49
C GLY A 472 3.86 -5.31 -1.23
N MET A 473 2.98 -4.96 -2.18
CA MET A 473 1.53 -5.17 -2.04
C MET A 473 1.17 -6.65 -1.93
N ILE A 474 1.92 -7.54 -2.59
CA ILE A 474 1.70 -9.00 -2.53
C ILE A 474 2.07 -9.59 -1.15
N PHE A 475 3.02 -8.98 -0.47
CA PHE A 475 3.53 -9.47 0.82
C PHE A 475 2.87 -8.78 2.03
N GLU A 476 2.49 -7.52 1.85
CA GLU A 476 1.99 -6.67 2.93
C GLU A 476 0.48 -6.45 2.83
N GLY A 477 -0.13 -6.57 1.65
CA GLY A 477 -1.57 -6.45 1.41
C GLY A 477 -1.97 -5.21 0.59
N PRO A 478 -3.24 -5.14 0.15
CA PRO A 478 -3.76 -4.05 -0.69
C PRO A 478 -3.74 -2.68 0.00
N GLN A 479 -3.76 -2.66 1.33
CA GLN A 479 -3.73 -1.44 2.14
C GLN A 479 -2.34 -0.79 2.22
N LEU A 480 -1.28 -1.45 1.75
CA LEU A 480 0.10 -0.99 1.86
C LEU A 480 0.27 0.44 1.36
N THR A 481 -0.33 0.80 0.23
CA THR A 481 -0.17 2.14 -0.34
C THR A 481 -0.78 3.22 0.56
N ALA A 482 -1.91 2.93 1.22
CA ALA A 482 -2.50 3.82 2.21
C ALA A 482 -1.59 4.02 3.44
N GLN A 483 -0.94 2.93 3.90
CA GLN A 483 0.05 2.97 4.99
C GLN A 483 1.26 3.82 4.59
N ILE A 484 1.85 3.57 3.42
CA ILE A 484 2.99 4.36 2.91
C ILE A 484 2.66 5.84 2.83
N ASN A 485 1.51 6.21 2.25
CA ASN A 485 1.10 7.61 2.15
C ASN A 485 0.91 8.27 3.52
N ARG A 486 0.27 7.58 4.47
CA ARG A 486 0.12 8.09 5.83
C ARG A 486 1.49 8.33 6.47
N ASP A 487 2.33 7.30 6.49
CA ASP A 487 3.58 7.30 7.23
C ASP A 487 4.59 8.29 6.62
N LEU A 488 4.62 8.44 5.29
CA LEU A 488 5.38 9.51 4.62
C LEU A 488 4.88 10.91 5.02
N SER A 489 3.56 11.13 5.01
CA SER A 489 2.99 12.44 5.36
C SER A 489 3.32 12.83 6.81
N GLU A 490 3.23 11.87 7.73
CA GLU A 490 3.55 12.06 9.15
C GLU A 490 5.06 12.29 9.36
N ARG A 491 5.90 11.54 8.66
CA ARG A 491 7.36 11.71 8.71
C ARG A 491 7.78 13.09 8.19
N LEU A 492 7.22 13.54 7.07
CA LEU A 492 7.49 14.89 6.54
C LEU A 492 7.14 15.97 7.58
N GLN A 493 5.98 15.88 8.23
CA GLN A 493 5.58 16.83 9.27
C GLN A 493 6.53 16.80 10.47
N LYS A 494 6.93 15.60 10.91
CA LYS A 494 7.85 15.41 12.04
C LYS A 494 9.23 15.99 11.74
N GLU A 495 9.73 15.84 10.52
CA GLU A 495 11.04 16.33 10.08
C GLU A 495 11.00 17.79 9.56
N GLY A 496 9.84 18.46 9.61
CA GLY A 496 9.72 19.87 9.24
C GLY A 496 9.58 20.16 7.73
N TYR A 497 9.40 19.14 6.90
CA TYR A 497 9.17 19.30 5.47
C TYR A 497 7.70 19.63 5.16
N LYS A 498 7.49 20.63 4.29
CA LYS A 498 6.18 21.08 3.81
C LYS A 498 5.66 20.21 2.66
N ASN A 499 6.53 19.61 1.85
CA ASN A 499 6.15 18.76 0.73
C ASN A 499 7.19 17.67 0.46
N ILE A 500 6.75 16.52 -0.06
CA ILE A 500 7.60 15.40 -0.47
C ILE A 500 8.69 15.80 -1.49
N SER A 501 8.45 16.83 -2.31
CA SER A 501 9.46 17.35 -3.25
C SER A 501 10.73 17.83 -2.56
N GLN A 502 10.67 18.27 -1.30
CA GLN A 502 11.82 18.79 -0.57
C GLN A 502 12.80 17.70 -0.14
N ILE A 503 12.36 16.43 -0.10
CA ILE A 503 13.25 15.31 0.21
C ILE A 503 13.81 14.65 -1.05
N VAL A 504 13.43 15.11 -2.25
CA VAL A 504 13.95 14.55 -3.50
C VAL A 504 15.42 14.89 -3.62
N GLY A 505 16.28 13.89 -3.49
CA GLY A 505 17.74 14.03 -3.56
C GLY A 505 18.39 14.52 -2.27
N SER A 506 17.69 14.56 -1.13
CA SER A 506 18.23 15.11 0.14
C SER A 506 19.40 14.32 0.75
N ALA A 507 19.70 13.12 0.23
CA ALA A 507 20.85 12.29 0.65
C ALA A 507 22.04 12.35 -0.33
N ILE A 508 22.04 13.33 -1.25
CA ILE A 508 23.06 13.58 -2.28
C ILE A 508 23.57 15.00 -2.12
#